data_AF-A0A0G4PGG6-F1
#
_entry.id   AF-A0A0G4PGG6-F1
#
_cell.length_a   1.000
_cell.length_b   1.000
_cell.length_c   1.000
_cell.angle_alpha   90.00
_cell.angle_beta   90.00
_cell.angle_gamma   90.00
#
_symmetry.space_group_name_H-M   'P 1'
#
loop_
_entity.id
_entity.type
_entity.pdbx_description
1 polymer ?
#
loop_
_entity_poly.entity_id
_entity_poly.type
_entity_poly.pdbx_seq_one_letter_code
_entity_poly.pdbx_strand_id
1 'polypeptide(L)'
;MDDPSHSPGQEKEGDQQASVLPHCPAIKETKAHLGTVPFQPVLEVLADLERDGHKFAVPAARLVGLYRRLWESRVSKHIDGEKLEQSNRSLKEDGTRLRNERHTAVESSRERLVSLFDDWNYPSRPKMVELPDVAREERETACSELP
;
A
#
# COMPACT_ATOMS: atom_id res chain seq x y z
N MET A 1 80.44 -22.05 -25.50
CA MET A 1 81.08 -20.84 -24.95
C MET A 1 79.96 -19.95 -24.44
N ASP A 2 79.90 -19.85 -23.12
CA ASP A 2 79.58 -18.67 -22.30
C ASP A 2 78.18 -18.01 -22.40
N ASP A 3 77.41 -18.24 -21.32
CA ASP A 3 76.54 -17.31 -20.55
C ASP A 3 77.26 -15.96 -20.23
N PRO A 4 76.70 -14.99 -19.48
CA PRO A 4 75.36 -14.37 -19.42
C PRO A 4 75.45 -12.81 -19.25
N SER A 5 74.29 -12.17 -18.95
CA SER A 5 74.10 -10.91 -18.20
C SER A 5 74.02 -9.56 -18.95
N HIS A 6 72.90 -8.85 -18.78
CA HIS A 6 72.83 -7.63 -17.94
C HIS A 6 71.38 -7.11 -17.75
N SER A 7 70.96 -6.94 -16.49
CA SER A 7 69.83 -6.08 -16.02
C SER A 7 70.19 -4.58 -16.13
N PRO A 8 69.44 -3.57 -15.60
CA PRO A 8 68.12 -3.50 -14.92
C PRO A 8 67.26 -2.28 -15.40
N GLY A 9 66.14 -1.97 -14.72
CA GLY A 9 65.60 -0.58 -14.70
C GLY A 9 64.07 -0.47 -14.72
N GLN A 10 63.52 -0.07 -13.58
CA GLN A 10 62.10 0.24 -13.36
C GLN A 10 61.68 1.61 -13.96
N GLU A 11 60.38 1.92 -13.78
CA GLU A 11 59.69 3.23 -13.89
C GLU A 11 59.05 3.50 -15.27
N LYS A 12 57.79 3.92 -15.44
CA LYS A 12 56.71 4.43 -14.57
C LYS A 12 55.40 4.40 -15.39
N GLU A 13 54.26 4.01 -14.80
CA GLU A 13 53.11 4.90 -14.50
C GLU A 13 52.34 5.42 -15.74
N GLY A 14 51.06 5.04 -15.85
CA GLY A 14 50.15 5.58 -16.87
C GLY A 14 48.82 4.82 -16.98
N ASP A 15 47.89 5.18 -16.11
CA ASP A 15 46.42 5.09 -16.23
C ASP A 15 45.71 3.72 -16.27
N GLN A 16 45.14 3.26 -15.15
CA GLN A 16 43.82 3.66 -14.63
C GLN A 16 42.67 3.39 -15.62
N GLN A 17 41.98 2.25 -15.44
CA GLN A 17 40.52 2.34 -15.36
C GLN A 17 39.94 1.27 -14.45
N ALA A 18 39.51 1.77 -13.30
CA ALA A 18 38.75 1.11 -12.27
C ALA A 18 37.36 0.70 -12.78
N SER A 19 37.03 -0.60 -12.71
CA SER A 19 35.64 -1.03 -12.48
C SER A 19 35.54 -1.47 -11.03
N VAL A 20 35.51 -0.48 -10.14
CA VAL A 20 35.16 -0.66 -8.73
C VAL A 20 33.66 -0.96 -8.70
N LEU A 21 33.31 -2.24 -8.67
CA LEU A 21 32.02 -2.65 -8.13
C LEU A 21 32.09 -2.38 -6.62
N PRO A 22 31.13 -1.65 -6.02
CA PRO A 22 31.20 -1.32 -4.60
C PRO A 22 31.19 -2.61 -3.79
N HIS A 23 32.32 -2.90 -3.17
CA HIS A 23 32.39 -3.79 -2.03
C HIS A 23 31.54 -3.14 -0.93
N CYS A 24 30.28 -3.57 -0.80
CA CYS A 24 29.48 -3.26 0.38
C CYS A 24 29.82 -4.31 1.45
N PRO A 25 30.52 -3.97 2.55
CA PRO A 25 30.66 -4.90 3.66
C PRO A 25 29.37 -5.01 4.51
N ALA A 26 28.41 -4.10 4.35
CA ALA A 26 27.29 -3.98 5.29
C ALA A 26 26.06 -4.88 5.04
N ILE A 27 25.94 -5.58 3.90
CA ILE A 27 24.74 -6.40 3.59
C ILE A 27 24.91 -7.89 3.95
N LYS A 28 26.16 -8.32 4.23
CA LYS A 28 26.44 -9.73 4.55
C LYS A 28 26.21 -10.04 6.04
N GLU A 29 26.32 -9.06 6.92
CA GLU A 29 26.37 -9.28 8.37
C GLU A 29 25.00 -9.33 9.03
N THR A 30 24.02 -8.55 8.55
CA THR A 30 22.64 -8.58 9.06
C THR A 30 21.87 -9.82 8.60
N LYS A 31 22.12 -10.29 7.37
CA LYS A 31 21.53 -11.54 6.86
C LYS A 31 22.13 -12.78 7.54
N ALA A 32 23.43 -12.76 7.86
CA ALA A 32 24.07 -13.82 8.64
C ALA A 32 23.52 -13.90 10.07
N HIS A 33 23.25 -12.77 10.73
CA HIS A 33 22.63 -12.77 12.06
C HIS A 33 21.23 -13.38 12.07
N LEU A 34 20.36 -13.00 11.12
CA LEU A 34 19.01 -13.57 10.97
C LEU A 34 19.00 -15.06 10.60
N GLY A 35 20.02 -15.52 9.87
CA GLY A 35 20.17 -16.91 9.46
C GLY A 35 20.83 -17.83 10.50
N THR A 36 21.28 -17.30 11.64
CA THR A 36 22.02 -18.10 12.64
C THR A 36 21.26 -18.24 13.96
N VAL A 37 20.47 -17.23 14.36
CA VAL A 37 19.61 -17.27 15.56
C VAL A 37 18.64 -18.47 15.58
N PRO A 38 17.86 -18.76 14.51
CA PRO A 38 16.90 -19.87 14.56
C PRO A 38 17.56 -21.26 14.45
N PHE A 39 18.82 -21.32 13.98
CA PHE A 39 19.54 -22.58 13.76
C PHE A 39 20.54 -22.90 14.86
N GLN A 40 20.78 -21.98 15.79
CA GLN A 40 21.80 -22.10 16.84
C GLN A 40 21.70 -23.43 17.63
N PRO A 41 20.52 -23.89 18.08
CA PRO A 41 20.41 -25.15 18.82
C PRO A 41 20.80 -26.37 17.98
N VAL A 42 20.45 -26.36 16.69
CA VAL A 42 20.79 -27.45 15.76
C VAL A 42 22.28 -27.46 15.44
N LEU A 43 22.91 -26.28 15.34
CA LEU A 43 24.35 -26.19 15.11
C LEU A 43 25.16 -26.70 16.31
N GLU A 44 24.67 -26.47 17.53
CA GLU A 44 25.27 -27.01 18.76
C GLU A 44 25.19 -28.54 18.80
N VAL A 45 24.01 -29.10 18.50
CA VAL A 45 23.83 -30.56 18.39
C VAL A 45 24.73 -31.15 17.31
N LEU A 46 24.92 -30.47 16.18
CA LEU A 46 25.85 -30.92 15.13
C LEU A 46 27.32 -30.89 15.60
N ALA A 47 27.71 -29.87 16.36
CA ALA A 47 29.06 -29.78 16.93
C ALA A 47 29.31 -30.88 17.97
N ASP A 48 28.32 -31.20 18.80
CA ASP A 48 28.39 -32.36 19.72
C ASP A 48 28.48 -33.68 18.94
N LEU A 49 27.67 -33.82 17.88
CA LEU A 49 27.66 -35.01 17.02
C LEU A 49 29.01 -35.24 16.31
N GLU A 50 29.67 -34.15 15.91
CA GLU A 50 31.02 -34.15 15.32
C GLU A 50 32.09 -34.46 16.36
N ARG A 51 32.01 -33.85 17.55
CA ARG A 51 32.93 -34.10 18.67
C ARG A 51 32.88 -35.55 19.15
N ASP A 52 31.68 -36.12 19.23
CA ASP A 52 31.47 -37.48 19.71
C ASP A 52 31.73 -38.54 18.62
N GLY A 53 32.19 -38.11 17.43
CA GLY A 53 32.58 -39.00 16.34
C GLY A 53 31.40 -39.80 15.75
N HIS A 54 30.19 -39.27 15.86
CA HIS A 54 29.01 -40.01 15.46
C HIS A 54 28.92 -40.12 13.93
N LYS A 55 28.61 -41.32 13.44
CA LYS A 55 28.52 -41.64 11.99
C LYS A 55 27.58 -40.76 11.17
N PHE A 56 26.69 -40.01 11.82
CA PHE A 56 25.74 -39.10 11.17
C PHE A 56 26.13 -37.62 11.20
N ALA A 57 27.25 -37.23 11.81
CA ALA A 57 27.68 -35.83 11.88
C ALA A 57 27.68 -35.15 10.50
N VAL A 58 28.36 -35.76 9.53
CA VAL A 58 28.48 -35.22 8.17
C VAL A 58 27.15 -35.25 7.40
N PRO A 59 26.37 -36.35 7.37
CA PRO A 59 25.02 -36.35 6.77
C PRO A 59 24.06 -35.32 7.38
N ALA A 60 24.05 -35.19 8.70
CA ALA A 60 23.18 -34.25 9.41
C ALA A 60 23.60 -32.80 9.11
N ALA A 61 24.90 -32.49 9.13
CA ALA A 61 25.41 -31.18 8.75
C ALA A 61 25.04 -30.81 7.31
N ARG A 62 25.14 -31.77 6.38
CA ARG A 62 24.76 -31.57 4.99
C ARG A 62 23.27 -31.28 4.84
N LEU A 63 22.41 -32.00 5.55
CA LEU A 63 20.96 -31.80 5.53
C LEU A 63 20.59 -30.41 6.08
N VAL A 64 21.13 -30.06 7.25
CA VAL A 64 20.90 -28.75 7.89
C VAL A 64 21.40 -27.61 6.99
N GLY A 65 22.55 -27.77 6.33
CA GLY A 65 23.06 -26.78 5.38
C GLY A 65 22.20 -26.62 4.12
N LEU A 66 21.51 -27.67 3.66
CA LEU A 66 20.53 -27.56 2.57
C LEU A 66 19.25 -26.84 3.03
N TYR A 67 18.74 -27.20 4.21
CA TYR A 67 17.54 -26.58 4.76
C TYR A 67 17.75 -25.10 5.09
N ARG A 68 18.91 -24.71 5.66
CA ARG A 68 19.26 -23.31 5.92
C ARG A 68 19.26 -22.48 4.64
N ARG A 69 19.83 -23.00 3.55
CA ARG A 69 19.83 -22.31 2.24
C ARG A 69 18.41 -22.17 1.66
N LEU A 70 17.56 -23.18 1.82
CA LEU A 70 16.16 -23.11 1.40
C LEU A 70 15.37 -22.10 2.24
N TRP A 71 15.59 -22.08 3.55
CA TRP A 71 15.00 -21.12 4.47
C TRP A 71 15.41 -19.69 4.12
N GLU A 72 16.70 -19.43 3.92
CA GLU A 72 17.21 -18.13 3.50
C GLU A 72 16.62 -17.69 2.14
N SER A 73 16.41 -18.62 1.21
CA SER A 73 15.74 -18.36 -0.07
C SER A 73 14.26 -17.99 0.09
N ARG A 74 13.55 -18.63 1.04
CA ARG A 74 12.14 -18.34 1.34
C ARG A 74 11.99 -17.05 2.15
N VAL A 75 12.77 -16.86 3.20
CA VAL A 75 12.73 -15.66 4.06
C VAL A 75 13.21 -14.42 3.30
N SER A 76 14.07 -14.57 2.28
CA SER A 76 14.38 -13.46 1.38
C SER A 76 13.14 -12.91 0.65
N LYS A 77 12.06 -13.68 0.51
CA LYS A 77 10.77 -13.22 -0.04
C LYS A 77 9.87 -12.58 1.03
N HIS A 78 10.24 -12.65 2.31
CA HIS A 78 9.43 -12.09 3.39
C HIS A 78 9.42 -10.55 3.36
N ILE A 79 10.45 -9.92 2.81
CA ILE A 79 10.49 -8.47 2.52
C ILE A 79 9.36 -8.08 1.55
N ASP A 80 9.10 -8.89 0.51
CA ASP A 80 7.96 -8.69 -0.38
C ASP A 80 6.62 -8.96 0.32
N GLY A 81 6.61 -9.89 1.29
CA GLY A 81 5.44 -10.21 2.10
C GLY A 81 5.00 -9.04 3.00
N GLU A 82 5.94 -8.39 3.69
CA GLU A 82 5.66 -7.21 4.52
C GLU A 82 5.14 -6.04 3.67
N LYS A 83 5.77 -5.80 2.51
CA LYS A 83 5.32 -4.79 1.54
C LYS A 83 3.90 -5.10 1.03
N LEU A 84 3.62 -6.35 0.68
CA LEU A 84 2.29 -6.78 0.26
C LEU A 84 1.25 -6.61 1.37
N GLU A 85 1.60 -6.92 2.62
CA GLU A 85 0.73 -6.76 3.76
C GLU A 85 0.40 -5.28 4.03
N GLN A 86 1.40 -4.40 3.89
CA GLN A 86 1.19 -2.95 3.98
C GLN A 86 0.28 -2.43 2.86
N SER A 87 0.47 -2.88 1.62
CA SER A 87 -0.45 -2.55 0.52
C SER A 87 -1.87 -3.08 0.77
N ASN A 88 -2.00 -4.28 1.34
CA ASN A 88 -3.31 -4.85 1.69
C ASN A 88 -4.02 -4.03 2.78
N ARG A 89 -3.28 -3.57 3.80
CA ARG A 89 -3.81 -2.64 4.82
C ARG A 89 -4.33 -1.35 4.19
N SER A 90 -3.51 -0.70 3.35
CA SER A 90 -3.92 0.51 2.63
C SER A 90 -5.16 0.29 1.76
N LEU A 91 -5.22 -0.82 1.00
CA LEU A 91 -6.39 -1.16 0.19
C LEU A 91 -7.65 -1.38 1.03
N LYS A 92 -7.52 -1.98 2.22
CA LYS A 92 -8.65 -2.12 3.16
C LYS A 92 -9.13 -0.76 3.65
N GLU A 93 -8.22 0.11 4.05
CA GLU A 93 -8.55 1.47 4.50
C GLU A 93 -9.26 2.26 3.40
N ASP A 94 -8.69 2.28 2.18
CA ASP A 94 -9.32 2.93 1.03
C ASP A 94 -10.70 2.31 0.70
N GLY A 95 -10.82 0.97 0.80
CA GLY A 95 -12.10 0.29 0.63
C GLY A 95 -13.15 0.69 1.66
N THR A 96 -12.77 0.91 2.91
CA THR A 96 -13.67 1.44 3.94
C THR A 96 -14.04 2.90 3.67
N ARG A 97 -13.06 3.72 3.25
CA ARG A 97 -13.29 5.14 2.92
C ARG A 97 -14.29 5.29 1.78
N LEU A 98 -14.08 4.58 0.67
CA LEU A 98 -14.98 4.60 -0.50
C LEU A 98 -16.39 4.10 -0.17
N ARG A 99 -16.52 3.12 0.73
CA ARG A 99 -17.84 2.65 1.18
C ARG A 99 -18.58 3.74 1.97
N ASN A 100 -17.86 4.46 2.83
CA ASN A 100 -18.43 5.56 3.60
C ASN A 100 -18.78 6.75 2.70
N GLU A 101 -17.89 7.13 1.78
CA GLU A 101 -18.16 8.17 0.76
C GLU A 101 -19.40 7.83 -0.09
N ARG A 102 -19.55 6.56 -0.49
CA ARG A 102 -20.76 6.12 -1.18
C ARG A 102 -22.00 6.26 -0.29
N HIS A 103 -21.92 5.85 0.97
CA HIS A 103 -23.04 5.95 1.91
C HIS A 103 -23.47 7.40 2.08
N THR A 104 -22.52 8.31 2.34
CA THR A 104 -22.81 9.74 2.52
C THR A 104 -23.35 10.37 1.24
N ALA A 105 -22.81 10.01 0.07
CA ALA A 105 -23.34 10.49 -1.21
C ALA A 105 -24.79 10.02 -1.46
N VAL A 106 -25.10 8.77 -1.12
CA VAL A 106 -26.46 8.22 -1.22
C VAL A 106 -27.40 8.92 -0.23
N GLU A 107 -26.96 9.16 1.00
CA GLU A 107 -27.76 9.88 2.00
C GLU A 107 -28.02 11.32 1.59
N SER A 108 -27.00 12.04 1.13
CA SER A 108 -27.15 13.39 0.60
C SER A 108 -28.12 13.44 -0.58
N SER A 109 -28.02 12.47 -1.51
CA SER A 109 -28.98 12.35 -2.61
C SER A 109 -30.40 12.08 -2.11
N ARG A 110 -30.55 11.24 -1.08
CA ARG A 110 -31.85 10.91 -0.48
C ARG A 110 -32.48 12.15 0.16
N GLU A 111 -31.71 12.91 0.94
CA GLU A 111 -32.17 14.14 1.60
C GLU A 111 -32.62 15.18 0.58
N ARG A 112 -31.86 15.36 -0.51
CA ARG A 112 -32.26 16.24 -1.61
C ARG A 112 -33.58 15.81 -2.25
N LEU A 113 -33.77 14.50 -2.47
CA LEU A 113 -35.03 13.98 -3.00
C LEU A 113 -36.20 14.21 -2.04
N VAL A 114 -36.00 13.95 -0.74
CA VAL A 114 -37.02 14.22 0.28
C VAL A 114 -37.42 15.70 0.28
N SER A 115 -36.46 16.62 0.27
CA SER A 115 -36.75 18.06 0.23
C SER A 115 -37.49 18.48 -1.04
N LEU A 116 -37.15 17.92 -2.20
CA LEU A 116 -37.89 18.17 -3.44
C LEU A 116 -39.33 17.65 -3.37
N PHE A 117 -39.53 16.47 -2.76
CA PHE A 117 -40.86 15.93 -2.54
C PHE A 117 -41.67 16.79 -1.57
N ASP A 118 -41.07 17.27 -0.48
CA ASP A 118 -41.75 18.15 0.49
C ASP A 118 -42.16 19.48 -0.15
N ASP A 119 -41.32 20.08 -0.99
CA ASP A 119 -41.63 21.30 -1.74
C ASP A 119 -42.78 21.08 -2.73
N TRP A 120 -42.81 19.91 -3.38
CA TRP A 120 -43.89 19.50 -4.27
C TRP A 120 -45.21 19.19 -3.53
N ASN A 121 -45.11 18.62 -2.33
CA ASN A 121 -46.25 18.33 -1.46
C ASN A 121 -46.70 19.53 -0.64
N TYR A 122 -45.96 20.65 -0.70
CA TYR A 122 -46.48 21.93 -0.25
C TYR A 122 -47.67 22.22 -1.16
N PRO A 123 -48.92 22.24 -0.63
CA PRO A 123 -50.03 22.55 -1.48
C PRO A 123 -49.73 23.94 -2.01
N SER A 124 -49.50 24.02 -3.32
CA SER A 124 -49.83 25.21 -4.09
C SER A 124 -51.33 25.39 -3.90
N ARG A 125 -51.75 25.82 -2.69
CA ARG A 125 -53.00 26.49 -2.47
C ARG A 125 -52.83 27.73 -3.33
N PRO A 126 -53.52 27.83 -4.48
CA PRO A 126 -53.77 29.17 -4.95
C PRO A 126 -54.48 29.81 -3.76
N LYS A 127 -53.96 30.93 -3.24
CA LYS A 127 -54.81 31.82 -2.45
C LYS A 127 -55.88 32.31 -3.43
N MET A 128 -56.91 31.49 -3.65
CA MET A 128 -58.23 31.96 -4.04
C MET A 128 -58.84 32.58 -2.79
N VAL A 129 -58.23 33.68 -2.33
CA VAL A 129 -58.82 34.61 -1.39
C VAL A 129 -59.06 35.87 -2.21
N GLU A 130 -60.34 36.07 -2.50
CA GLU A 130 -61.00 37.26 -3.03
C GLU A 130 -60.53 37.79 -4.40
N LEU A 131 -61.19 37.30 -5.44
CA LEU A 131 -61.62 38.18 -6.52
C LEU A 131 -62.60 39.21 -5.93
N PRO A 132 -62.32 40.52 -5.94
CA PRO A 132 -63.34 41.52 -5.62
C PRO A 132 -64.45 41.42 -6.67
N ASP A 133 -65.68 41.33 -6.17
CA ASP A 133 -66.91 41.21 -6.94
C ASP A 133 -67.17 42.50 -7.76
N VAL A 134 -66.55 42.61 -8.94
CA VAL A 134 -66.77 43.67 -9.94
C VAL A 134 -68.07 43.41 -10.72
N ALA A 135 -69.17 43.12 -10.00
CA ALA A 135 -70.49 42.94 -10.61
C ALA A 135 -71.61 43.68 -9.86
N ARG A 136 -71.27 44.65 -8.99
CA ARG A 136 -72.27 45.42 -8.25
C ARG A 136 -71.95 46.91 -8.13
N GLU A 137 -71.62 47.54 -9.26
CA GLU A 137 -71.62 49.02 -9.37
C GLU A 137 -72.00 49.49 -10.79
N GLU A 138 -72.97 48.84 -11.45
CA GLU A 138 -73.57 49.37 -12.70
C GLU A 138 -75.11 49.41 -12.65
N ARG A 139 -75.70 49.44 -11.45
CA ARG A 139 -77.15 49.57 -11.27
C ARG A 139 -77.60 50.80 -10.49
N GLU A 140 -76.72 51.79 -10.33
CA GLU A 140 -77.05 53.04 -9.62
C GLU A 140 -76.72 54.31 -10.41
N THR A 141 -76.50 54.20 -11.73
CA THR A 141 -76.36 55.35 -12.64
C THR A 141 -77.41 55.41 -13.74
N ALA A 142 -78.38 54.47 -13.77
CA ALA A 142 -79.41 54.40 -14.82
C ALA A 142 -80.82 54.86 -14.38
N CYS A 143 -80.92 55.72 -13.36
CA CYS A 143 -82.24 56.22 -12.89
C CYS A 143 -82.35 57.75 -12.75
N SER A 144 -81.41 58.52 -13.29
CA SER A 144 -81.46 59.99 -13.22
C SER A 144 -81.14 60.64 -14.57
N GLU A 145 -81.87 60.30 -15.63
CA GLU A 145 -82.10 61.25 -16.72
C GLU A 145 -83.54 61.13 -17.27
N LEU A 146 -84.13 62.30 -17.49
CA LEU A 146 -85.45 62.66 -18.06
C LEU A 146 -86.57 62.94 -17.05
N PRO A 147 -87.34 64.04 -17.22
CA PRO A 147 -87.50 64.87 -18.43
C PRO A 147 -86.78 66.22 -18.42
#